data_AF-A0A971JQC1-F1
#
_entry.id   AF-A0A971JQC1-F1
#
_cell.length_a   1.000
_cell.length_b   1.000
_cell.length_c   1.000
_cell.angle_alpha   90.00
_cell.angle_beta   90.00
_cell.angle_gamma   90.00
#
_symmetry.space_group_name_H-M   'P 1'
#
loop_
_entity.id
_entity.type
_entity.pdbx_description
1 polymer ?
#
loop_
_entity_poly.entity_id
_entity_poly.type
_entity_poly.pdbx_seq_one_letter_code
_entity_poly.pdbx_strand_id
1 'polypeptide(L)' 'MDIIRNKIGFICDMDGVIYHGKQILPGVKSFVEFLQKENKRFLFLTNSSERSPRELRLKLLNMG' A
#
# COMPACT_ATOMS: atom_id res chain seq x y z
N MET A 1 13.27 -0.39 16.19
CA MET A 1 12.76 -0.56 14.81
C MET A 1 12.89 -1.99 14.30
N ASP A 2 13.70 -2.82 14.95
CA ASP A 2 14.01 -4.19 14.50
C ASP A 2 12.79 -5.11 14.49
N ILE A 3 11.83 -4.87 15.39
CA ILE A 3 10.56 -5.60 15.42
C ILE A 3 9.80 -5.48 14.09
N ILE A 4 9.82 -4.30 13.43
CA ILE A 4 9.17 -4.07 12.15
C ILE A 4 10.03 -4.63 11.01
N ARG A 5 11.35 -4.39 11.04
CA ARG A 5 12.28 -4.90 10.02
C ARG A 5 12.31 -6.43 9.95
N ASN A 6 12.11 -7.11 11.08
CA ASN A 6 12.09 -8.57 11.17
C ASN A 6 10.75 -9.20 10.78
N LYS A 7 9.68 -8.41 10.55
CA LYS A 7 8.45 -8.96 10.00
C LYS A 7 8.69 -9.48 8.59
N ILE A 8 8.08 -10.62 8.28
CA ILE A 8 8.14 -11.24 6.95
C ILE A 8 7.01 -10.77 6.04
N GLY A 9 6.00 -10.10 6.59
CA GLY A 9 4.95 -9.52 5.78
C GLY A 9 4.08 -8.49 6.47
N PHE A 10 3.30 -7.80 5.64
CA PHE A 10 2.53 -6.60 5.98
C PHE A 10 1.14 -6.67 5.35
N ILE A 11 0.12 -6.29 6.12
CA ILE A 11 -1.21 -5.99 5.58
C ILE A 11 -1.37 -4.49 5.76
N CYS A 12 -1.64 -3.80 4.67
CA CYS A 12 -1.70 -2.35 4.64
C CYS A 12 -3.13 -1.93 4.34
N ASP A 13 -3.71 -1.12 5.21
CA ASP A 13 -4.92 -0.38 4.86
C ASP A 13 -4.62 0.59 3.70
N MET A 14 -5.65 1.08 3.00
CA MET A 14 -5.50 1.94 1.85
C MET A 14 -5.83 3.41 2.14
N ASP A 15 -7.05 3.71 2.60
CA ASP A 15 -7.50 5.10 2.77
C ASP A 15 -6.87 5.70 4.03
N GLY A 16 -6.29 6.89 3.92
CA GLY A 16 -5.52 7.53 4.99
C GLY A 16 -4.16 6.88 5.28
N VAL A 17 -3.79 5.79 4.60
CA VAL A 17 -2.49 5.09 4.78
C VAL A 17 -1.64 5.08 3.51
N ILE A 18 -2.24 4.75 2.36
CA ILE A 18 -1.58 4.73 1.04
C ILE A 18 -1.91 6.01 0.28
N TYR A 19 -3.14 6.48 0.38
CA TYR A 19 -3.60 7.70 -0.26
C TYR A 19 -4.59 8.45 0.61
N HIS A 20 -4.78 9.73 0.31
CA HIS A 20 -5.91 10.50 0.80
C HIS A 20 -6.60 11.17 -0.40
N GLY A 21 -7.87 10.84 -0.63
CA GLY A 21 -8.62 11.29 -1.80
C GLY A 21 -7.99 10.83 -3.11
N LYS A 22 -7.34 11.76 -3.83
CA LYS A 22 -6.68 11.52 -5.12
C LYS A 22 -5.15 11.53 -5.08
N GLN A 23 -4.55 11.66 -3.89
CA GLN A 23 -3.11 11.85 -3.73
C GLN A 23 -2.49 10.69 -2.96
N ILE A 24 -1.37 10.15 -3.45
CA ILE A 24 -0.56 9.17 -2.72
C ILE A 24 0.15 9.90 -1.58
N LEU A 25 0.14 9.29 -0.39
CA LEU A 25 0.78 9.89 0.78
C LEU A 25 2.32 9.87 0.62
N PRO A 26 3.03 10.90 1.13
CA PRO A 26 4.49 10.94 1.10
C PRO A 26 5.12 9.70 1.74
N GLY A 27 6.15 9.15 1.11
CA GLY A 27 6.89 7.99 1.62
C GLY A 27 6.29 6.62 1.28
N VAL A 28 5.06 6.55 0.74
CA VAL A 28 4.43 5.28 0.34
C VAL A 28 5.22 4.56 -0.75
N LYS A 29 5.72 5.29 -1.76
CA LYS A 29 6.55 4.71 -2.81
C LYS A 29 7.82 4.08 -2.25
N SER A 30 8.56 4.82 -1.42
CA SER A 30 9.76 4.33 -0.74
C SER A 30 9.47 3.16 0.21
N PHE A 31 8.29 3.14 0.83
CA PHE A 31 7.85 2.01 1.65
C PHE A 31 7.64 0.75 0.81
N VAL A 32 6.93 0.85 -0.32
CA VAL A 32 6.72 -0.30 -1.23
C VAL A 32 8.05 -0.80 -1.81
N GLU A 33 8.94 0.11 -2.22
CA GLU A 33 10.29 -0.22 -2.68
C GLU A 33 11.08 -0.96 -1.60
N PHE A 34 11.01 -0.51 -0.33
CA PHE A 34 11.62 -1.20 0.79
C PHE A 34 11.06 -2.62 0.96
N LEU A 35 9.74 -2.80 0.91
CA LEU A 35 9.11 -4.12 1.01
C LEU A 35 9.58 -5.06 -0.11
N GLN A 36 9.66 -4.56 -1.35
CA GLN A 36 10.14 -5.34 -2.49
C GLN A 36 11.63 -5.70 -2.35
N LYS A 37 12.48 -4.73 -2.02
CA LYS A 37 13.92 -4.92 -1.85
C LYS A 37 14.25 -5.95 -0.77
N GLU A 38 13.51 -5.92 0.33
CA GLU A 38 13.71 -6.83 1.46
C GLU A 38 12.89 -8.14 1.34
N ASN A 39 12.28 -8.40 0.17
CA ASN A 39 11.43 -9.58 -0.10
C ASN A 39 10.33 -9.80 0.95
N LYS A 40 9.73 -8.71 1.45
CA LYS A 40 8.61 -8.76 2.38
C LYS A 40 7.33 -9.05 1.62
N ARG A 41 6.51 -9.99 2.12
CA ARG A 41 5.17 -10.25 1.57
C ARG A 41 4.25 -9.10 1.95
N PHE A 42 3.43 -8.60 1.03
CA PHE A 42 2.46 -7.56 1.40
C PHE A 42 1.13 -7.70 0.66
N LEU A 43 0.08 -7.21 1.32
CA LEU A 43 -1.27 -7.15 0.78
C LEU A 43 -1.90 -5.81 1.12
N PHE A 44 -2.42 -5.11 0.11
CA PHE A 44 -3.31 -3.97 0.34
C PHE A 44 -4.72 -4.49 0.61
N LEU A 45 -5.33 -4.02 1.69
CA LEU A 45 -6.66 -4.39 2.14
C LEU A 45 -7.46 -3.12 2.41
N THR A 46 -8.71 -3.07 1.99
CA THR A 46 -9.60 -1.95 2.31
C THR A 46 -11.00 -2.49 2.57
N ASN A 47 -11.71 -1.87 3.53
CA ASN A 47 -13.10 -2.20 3.83
C ASN A 47 -14.09 -1.52 2.86
N SER A 48 -13.61 -0.69 1.92
CA SER A 48 -14.47 -0.08 0.91
C SER A 48 -14.90 -1.13 -0.12
N SER A 49 -16.19 -1.46 -0.15
CA SER A 49 -16.81 -2.34 -1.15
C SER A 49 -17.20 -1.61 -2.43
N GLU A 50 -16.99 -0.30 -2.50
CA GLU A 50 -17.41 0.56 -3.62
C GLU A 50 -16.65 0.29 -4.92
N ARG A 51 -15.49 -0.38 -4.85
CA ARG A 51 -14.61 -0.60 -6.01
C ARG A 51 -14.11 -2.02 -6.06
N SER A 52 -14.22 -2.64 -7.23
CA SER A 52 -13.59 -3.91 -7.52
C SER A 52 -12.05 -3.81 -7.45
N PRO A 53 -11.34 -4.93 -7.28
CA PRO A 53 -9.87 -4.94 -7.31
C PRO A 53 -9.28 -4.31 -8.59
N ARG A 54 -9.97 -4.46 -9.74
CA ARG A 54 -9.56 -3.84 -11.00
C ARG A 54 -9.68 -2.31 -10.95
N GLU A 55 -10.78 -1.79 -10.42
CA GLU A 55 -10.99 -0.34 -10.29
C GLU A 55 -10.03 0.29 -9.29
N LEU A 56 -9.71 -0.42 -8.20
CA LEU A 56 -8.66 0.00 -7.26
C LEU A 56 -7.29 0.04 -7.93
N ARG A 57 -6.93 -0.97 -8.73
CA ARG A 57 -5.68 -0.96 -9.51
C ARG A 57 -5.62 0.22 -10.48
N LEU A 58 -6.70 0.48 -11.22
CA LEU A 58 -6.77 1.62 -12.15
C LEU A 58 -6.68 2.96 -11.42
N LYS A 59 -7.35 3.09 -10.26
CA LYS A 59 -7.27 4.26 -9.40
C LYS A 59 -5.81 4.55 -9.02
N LEU A 60 -5.08 3.55 -8.54
CA LEU A 60 -3.68 3.70 -8.14
C LEU A 60 -2.77 4.04 -9.32
N LEU A 61 -2.96 3.41 -10.48
CA LEU A 61 -2.20 3.71 -11.70
C LEU A 61 -2.36 5.18 -12.14
N ASN A 62 -3.56 5.73 -11.99
CA ASN A 62 -3.83 7.13 -12.30
C ASN A 62 -3.24 8.12 -11.28
N MET A 63 -2.74 7.63 -10.14
CA MET A 63 -2.10 8.44 -9.09
C MET A 63 -0.56 8.45 -9.19
N GLY A 64 0.01 7.68 -10.13
CA GLY A 64 1.42 7.71 -10.50
C GLY A 64 2.21 6.48 -10.11
#